data_AF-A0A952CU14-F1
#
_entry.id   AF-A0A952CU14-F1
#
_cell.length_a   1.000
_cell.length_b   1.000
_cell.length_c   1.000
_cell.angle_alpha   90.00
_cell.angle_beta   90.00
_cell.angle_gamma   90.00
#
_symmetry.space_group_name_H-M   'P 1'
#
loop_
_entity.id
_entity.type
_entity.pdbx_description
1 polymer ?
#
loop_
_entity_poly.entity_id
_entity_poly.type
_entity_poly.pdbx_seq_one_letter_code
_entity_poly.pdbx_strand_id
1 'polypeptide(L)'
;MIRTPPMPQRLFAGVFFFLAAVVCAAAPMPMLFRSLGIALSAYLAFAAAGMPAAYLAALLAPPVGLIGGDPDWLVMLPVVVSGNLLAMLGLEFGWRYAAVLASPTLLVAPAFAAWQLAKRPLFEVELPWGTGEATWVALHFLVAALGVLLALYVDRRRAARAEGGAAAAGRAGAAAAARSR
;
A
#
# COMPACT_ATOMS: atom_id res chain seq x y z
N MET A 1 -5.84 13.33 -5.67
CA MET A 1 -6.20 12.06 -6.32
C MET A 1 -5.07 11.64 -7.26
N ILE A 2 -4.55 10.42 -7.14
CA ILE A 2 -3.48 9.90 -8.02
C ILE A 2 -4.04 9.61 -9.42
N ARG A 3 -3.32 10.02 -10.47
CA ARG A 3 -3.66 9.70 -11.86
C ARG A 3 -3.29 8.25 -12.16
N THR A 4 -4.28 7.43 -12.48
CA THR A 4 -4.09 6.02 -12.86
C THR A 4 -4.09 5.85 -14.38
N PRO A 5 -3.42 4.80 -14.92
CA PRO A 5 -3.49 4.48 -16.33
C PRO A 5 -4.94 4.14 -16.75
N PRO A 6 -5.27 4.25 -18.05
CA PRO A 6 -6.59 3.87 -18.55
C PRO A 6 -6.81 2.34 -18.44
N MET A 7 -8.07 1.92 -18.55
CA MET A 7 -8.38 0.51 -18.77
C MET A 7 -7.87 0.08 -20.16
N PRO A 8 -7.42 -1.19 -20.33
CA PRO A 8 -7.43 -2.27 -19.34
C PRO A 8 -6.16 -2.36 -18.48
N GLN A 9 -5.12 -1.56 -18.76
CA GLN A 9 -3.80 -1.68 -18.12
C GLN A 9 -3.86 -1.57 -16.59
N ARG A 10 -4.72 -0.69 -16.05
CA ARG A 10 -4.86 -0.55 -14.60
C ARG A 10 -5.39 -1.83 -13.93
N LEU A 11 -6.28 -2.58 -14.60
CA LEU A 11 -6.82 -3.82 -14.07
C LEU A 11 -5.71 -4.87 -13.95
N PHE A 12 -4.92 -5.05 -15.01
CA PHE A 12 -3.80 -6.00 -14.99
C PHE A 12 -2.77 -5.66 -13.91
N ALA A 13 -2.40 -4.39 -13.77
CA ALA A 13 -1.48 -3.97 -12.72
C ALA A 13 -2.06 -4.21 -11.32
N GLY A 14 -3.34 -3.90 -11.11
CA GLY A 14 -4.04 -4.14 -9.85
C GLY A 14 -4.09 -5.63 -9.48
N VAL A 15 -4.49 -6.47 -10.44
CA VAL A 15 -4.52 -7.94 -10.26
C VAL A 15 -3.12 -8.49 -9.98
N PHE A 16 -2.10 -8.02 -10.70
CA PHE A 16 -0.72 -8.45 -10.48
C PHE A 16 -0.26 -8.18 -9.04
N PHE A 17 -0.44 -6.97 -8.53
CA PHE A 17 -0.03 -6.63 -7.17
C PHE A 17 -0.92 -7.29 -6.11
N PHE A 18 -2.20 -7.52 -6.40
CA PHE A 18 -3.06 -8.34 -5.55
C PHE A 18 -2.54 -9.78 -5.44
N LEU A 19 -2.19 -10.42 -6.56
CA LEU A 19 -1.62 -11.77 -6.56
C LEU A 19 -0.26 -11.82 -5.86
N ALA A 20 0.57 -10.79 -6.02
CA ALA A 20 1.83 -10.68 -5.28
C ALA A 20 1.58 -10.62 -3.77
N ALA A 21 0.59 -9.84 -3.32
CA ALA A 21 0.19 -9.81 -1.91
C ALA A 21 -0.28 -11.18 -1.41
N VAL A 22 -1.09 -11.89 -2.21
CA VAL A 22 -1.54 -13.26 -1.90
C VAL A 22 -0.37 -14.23 -1.76
N VAL A 23 0.60 -14.18 -2.68
CA VAL A 23 1.81 -15.00 -2.61
C VAL A 23 2.59 -14.68 -1.34
N CYS A 24 2.80 -13.39 -1.03
CA CYS A 24 3.46 -12.99 0.22
C CYS A 24 2.69 -13.48 1.45
N ALA A 25 1.37 -13.47 1.44
CA ALA A 25 0.55 -13.94 2.56
C ALA A 25 0.69 -15.45 2.78
N ALA A 26 0.70 -16.26 1.71
CA ALA A 26 0.73 -17.72 1.80
C ALA A 26 2.13 -18.35 1.81
N ALA A 27 3.17 -17.58 1.46
CA ALA A 27 4.53 -18.11 1.36
C ALA A 27 5.08 -18.60 2.71
N PRO A 28 5.93 -19.66 2.70
CA PRO A 28 6.58 -20.20 3.89
C PRO A 28 7.78 -19.32 4.29
N MET A 29 7.48 -18.10 4.71
CA MET A 29 8.45 -17.09 5.16
C MET A 29 8.11 -16.63 6.58
N PRO A 30 9.05 -16.04 7.32
CA PRO A 30 8.74 -15.40 8.59
C PRO A 30 7.59 -14.39 8.46
N MET A 31 6.69 -14.40 9.44
CA MET A 31 5.45 -13.61 9.45
C MET A 31 5.67 -12.11 9.19
N LEU A 32 6.77 -11.56 9.71
CA LEU A 32 7.19 -10.19 9.45
C LEU A 32 7.30 -9.89 7.94
N PHE A 33 7.98 -10.76 7.18
CA PHE A 33 8.17 -10.56 5.74
C PHE A 33 6.89 -10.81 4.94
N ARG A 34 6.06 -11.75 5.38
CA ARG A 34 4.73 -11.98 4.81
C ARG A 34 3.88 -10.71 4.89
N SER A 35 3.81 -10.11 6.09
CA SER A 35 3.04 -8.88 6.33
C SER A 35 3.61 -7.66 5.59
N LEU A 36 4.94 -7.47 5.59
CA LEU A 36 5.59 -6.40 4.83
C LEU A 36 5.34 -6.53 3.31
N GLY A 37 5.36 -7.76 2.79
CA GLY A 37 5.08 -8.04 1.38
C GLY A 37 3.65 -7.67 0.99
N ILE A 38 2.68 -7.95 1.85
CA ILE A 38 1.27 -7.52 1.66
C ILE A 38 1.19 -6.00 1.65
N ALA A 39 1.75 -5.34 2.67
CA ALA A 39 1.70 -3.87 2.79
C ALA A 39 2.33 -3.20 1.57
N LEU A 40 3.55 -3.60 1.20
CA LEU A 40 4.25 -3.07 0.03
C LEU A 40 3.41 -3.27 -1.25
N SER A 41 2.86 -4.47 -1.44
CA SER A 41 2.03 -4.78 -2.61
C SER A 41 0.77 -3.91 -2.65
N ALA A 42 0.14 -3.61 -1.52
CA ALA A 42 -1.00 -2.69 -1.45
C ALA A 42 -0.61 -1.26 -1.87
N TYR A 43 0.54 -0.73 -1.42
CA TYR A 43 1.04 0.58 -1.87
C TYR A 43 1.39 0.60 -3.37
N LEU A 44 1.96 -0.49 -3.89
CA LEU A 44 2.27 -0.61 -5.31
C LEU A 44 1.00 -0.73 -6.16
N ALA A 45 0.00 -1.47 -5.69
CA ALA A 45 -1.33 -1.54 -6.28
C ALA A 45 -1.98 -0.15 -6.32
N PHE A 46 -1.87 0.63 -5.23
CA PHE A 46 -2.32 2.01 -5.21
C PHE A 46 -1.60 2.87 -6.26
N ALA A 47 -0.27 2.83 -6.30
CA ALA A 47 0.52 3.62 -7.24
C ALA A 47 0.22 3.25 -8.72
N ALA A 48 -0.05 1.97 -8.99
CA ALA A 48 -0.24 1.46 -10.34
C ALA A 48 -1.70 1.52 -10.82
N ALA A 49 -2.66 1.23 -9.94
CA ALA A 49 -4.05 0.98 -10.29
C ALA A 49 -5.08 1.77 -9.44
N GLY A 50 -4.64 2.45 -8.38
CA GLY A 50 -5.47 3.31 -7.53
C GLY A 50 -6.05 2.61 -6.30
N MET A 51 -6.89 3.34 -5.55
CA MET A 51 -7.43 2.90 -4.25
C MET A 51 -8.17 1.55 -4.29
N PRO A 52 -9.02 1.23 -5.29
CA PRO A 52 -9.74 -0.05 -5.28
C PRO A 52 -8.81 -1.27 -5.28
N ALA A 53 -7.71 -1.22 -6.04
CA ALA A 53 -6.73 -2.30 -6.07
C ALA A 53 -5.94 -2.40 -4.76
N ALA A 54 -5.67 -1.25 -4.13
CA ALA A 54 -5.01 -1.18 -2.84
C ALA A 54 -5.85 -1.81 -1.73
N TYR A 55 -7.15 -1.49 -1.68
CA TYR A 55 -8.09 -2.11 -0.75
C TYR A 55 -8.26 -3.61 -0.98
N LEU A 56 -8.30 -4.05 -2.24
CA LEU A 56 -8.36 -5.47 -2.58
C LEU A 56 -7.18 -6.23 -1.97
N ALA A 57 -5.96 -5.72 -2.14
CA ALA A 57 -4.75 -6.29 -1.54
C ALA A 57 -4.77 -6.20 -0.01
N ALA A 58 -5.08 -5.04 0.55
CA ALA A 58 -5.10 -4.78 1.99
C ALA A 58 -6.12 -5.63 2.76
N LEU A 59 -7.29 -5.89 2.16
CA LEU A 59 -8.39 -6.61 2.79
C LEU A 59 -8.31 -8.12 2.57
N LEU A 60 -8.09 -8.56 1.33
CA LEU A 60 -8.25 -9.96 0.95
C LEU A 60 -6.97 -10.77 1.02
N ALA A 61 -5.79 -10.15 0.86
CA ALA A 61 -4.54 -10.91 0.93
C ALA A 61 -4.24 -11.44 2.35
N PRO A 62 -4.42 -10.68 3.46
CA PRO A 62 -4.08 -11.21 4.77
C PRO A 62 -4.86 -12.49 5.17
N PRO A 63 -6.19 -12.60 4.97
CA PRO A 63 -6.92 -13.84 5.26
C PRO A 63 -6.40 -15.08 4.52
N VAL A 64 -5.84 -14.91 3.32
CA VAL A 64 -5.27 -16.02 2.53
C VAL A 64 -4.05 -16.64 3.21
N GLY A 65 -3.35 -15.89 4.08
CA GLY A 65 -2.26 -16.44 4.88
C GLY A 65 -2.67 -17.54 5.86
N LEU A 66 -3.97 -17.70 6.14
CA LEU A 66 -4.51 -18.80 6.95
C LEU A 66 -4.46 -20.16 6.25
N ILE A 67 -4.34 -20.21 4.92
CA ILE A 67 -4.29 -21.47 4.16
C ILE A 67 -3.10 -22.35 4.62
N GLY A 68 -2.02 -21.73 5.09
CA GLY A 68 -0.86 -22.44 5.63
C GLY A 68 -1.07 -23.06 7.02
N GLY A 69 -2.22 -22.81 7.67
CA GLY A 69 -2.53 -23.36 8.99
C GLY A 69 -1.68 -22.78 10.14
N ASP A 70 -1.09 -21.61 9.94
CA ASP A 70 -0.22 -20.95 10.90
C ASP A 70 -1.04 -20.25 12.01
N PRO A 71 -1.00 -20.75 13.27
CA PRO A 71 -1.77 -20.17 14.37
C PRO A 71 -1.29 -18.76 14.74
N ASP A 72 -0.02 -18.45 14.56
CA ASP A 72 0.54 -17.13 14.87
C ASP A 72 -0.01 -16.08 13.91
N TRP A 73 -0.19 -16.46 12.64
CA TRP A 73 -0.85 -15.62 11.65
C TRP A 73 -2.29 -15.31 12.02
N LEU A 74 -3.03 -16.29 12.56
CA LEU A 74 -4.41 -16.09 13.01
C LEU A 74 -4.48 -15.05 14.14
N VAL A 75 -3.55 -15.10 15.10
CA VAL A 75 -3.46 -14.12 16.20
C VAL A 75 -3.15 -12.73 15.67
N MET A 76 -2.26 -12.62 14.68
CA MET A 76 -1.84 -11.34 14.11
C MET A 76 -2.78 -10.77 13.06
N LEU A 77 -3.68 -11.58 12.51
CA LEU A 77 -4.56 -11.20 11.42
C LEU A 77 -5.36 -9.92 11.69
N PRO A 78 -5.98 -9.70 12.87
CA PRO A 78 -6.70 -8.46 13.16
C PRO A 78 -5.78 -7.24 13.11
N VAL A 79 -4.55 -7.35 13.61
CA VAL A 79 -3.54 -6.28 13.60
C VAL A 79 -3.12 -5.96 12.16
N VAL A 80 -2.82 -7.00 11.37
CA VAL A 80 -2.38 -6.84 9.98
C VAL A 80 -3.49 -6.25 9.11
N VAL A 81 -4.72 -6.77 9.19
CA VAL A 81 -5.85 -6.29 8.38
C VAL A 81 -6.22 -4.86 8.78
N SER A 82 -6.41 -4.58 10.07
CA SER A 82 -6.77 -3.24 10.53
C SER A 82 -5.69 -2.22 10.19
N GLY A 83 -4.41 -2.56 10.35
CA GLY A 83 -3.29 -1.70 9.99
C GLY A 83 -3.29 -1.38 8.51
N ASN A 84 -3.40 -2.39 7.64
CA ASN A 84 -3.44 -2.17 6.19
C ASN A 84 -4.64 -1.32 5.78
N LEU A 85 -5.84 -1.58 6.31
CA LEU A 85 -7.03 -0.78 5.99
C LEU A 85 -6.92 0.67 6.47
N LEU A 86 -6.45 0.90 7.70
CA LEU A 86 -6.20 2.24 8.23
C LEU A 86 -5.14 2.98 7.43
N ALA A 87 -4.10 2.28 6.97
CA ALA A 87 -3.09 2.86 6.09
C ALA A 87 -3.71 3.31 4.76
N MET A 88 -4.58 2.49 4.15
CA MET A 88 -5.30 2.86 2.92
C MET A 88 -6.24 4.04 3.15
N LEU A 89 -6.94 4.11 4.29
CA LEU A 89 -7.74 5.29 4.65
C LEU A 89 -6.86 6.53 4.81
N GLY A 90 -5.69 6.39 5.44
CA GLY A 90 -4.69 7.46 5.56
C GLY A 90 -4.15 7.95 4.22
N LEU A 91 -4.05 7.06 3.23
CA LEU A 91 -3.71 7.42 1.85
C LEU A 91 -4.84 8.16 1.14
N GLU A 92 -6.07 7.66 1.30
CA GLU A 92 -7.25 8.16 0.61
C GLU A 92 -7.65 9.56 1.07
N PHE A 93 -7.68 9.74 2.40
CA PHE A 93 -8.09 10.99 3.04
C PHE A 93 -6.93 11.90 3.41
N GLY A 94 -5.68 11.40 3.34
CA GLY A 94 -4.49 12.21 3.50
C GLY A 94 -4.31 13.20 2.35
N TRP A 95 -4.22 14.50 2.65
CA TRP A 95 -3.94 15.51 1.64
C TRP A 95 -2.50 15.38 1.10
N ARG A 96 -2.31 14.80 -0.08
CA ARG A 96 -1.02 14.66 -0.82
C ARG A 96 0.18 14.35 0.09
N TYR A 97 0.91 15.37 0.54
CA TYR A 97 2.09 15.22 1.39
C TYR A 97 1.78 14.79 2.82
N ALA A 98 0.60 15.13 3.35
CA ALA A 98 0.16 14.67 4.66
C ALA A 98 0.07 13.15 4.72
N ALA A 99 -0.23 12.48 3.60
CA ALA A 99 -0.25 11.02 3.51
C ALA A 99 1.10 10.37 3.82
N VAL A 100 2.22 11.10 3.64
CA VAL A 100 3.58 10.62 3.96
C VAL A 100 3.75 10.33 5.44
N LEU A 101 2.99 11.00 6.31
CA LEU A 101 2.98 10.73 7.74
C LEU A 101 1.71 10.00 8.16
N ALA A 102 0.54 10.42 7.67
CA ALA A 102 -0.74 9.87 8.10
C ALA A 102 -0.85 8.37 7.80
N SER A 103 -0.49 7.96 6.58
CA SER A 103 -0.65 6.56 6.17
C SER A 103 0.33 5.61 6.88
N PRO A 104 1.64 5.90 6.98
CA PRO A 104 2.57 5.07 7.77
C PRO A 104 2.22 5.02 9.25
N THR A 105 1.78 6.14 9.84
CA THR A 105 1.37 6.18 11.24
C THR A 105 0.14 5.30 11.48
N LEU A 106 -0.85 5.39 10.59
CA LEU A 106 -2.06 4.58 10.66
C LEU A 106 -1.80 3.09 10.40
N LEU A 107 -0.82 2.75 9.55
CA LEU A 107 -0.39 1.36 9.34
C LEU A 107 0.09 0.72 10.64
N VAL A 108 0.94 1.44 11.38
CA VAL A 108 1.59 0.89 12.57
C VAL A 108 0.77 1.05 13.84
N ALA A 109 -0.27 1.90 13.82
CA ALA A 109 -1.07 2.21 15.00
C ALA A 109 -1.68 0.96 15.66
N PRO A 110 -2.28 -0.01 14.94
CA PRO A 110 -2.80 -1.22 15.58
C PRO A 110 -1.70 -2.09 16.21
N ALA A 111 -0.57 -2.25 15.53
CA ALA A 111 0.55 -3.03 16.05
C ALA A 111 1.16 -2.38 17.30
N PHE A 112 1.35 -1.06 17.26
CA PHE A 112 1.82 -0.29 18.40
C PHE A 112 0.83 -0.34 19.57
N ALA A 113 -0.47 -0.18 19.31
CA ALA A 113 -1.50 -0.27 20.34
C ALA A 113 -1.51 -1.66 21.00
N ALA A 114 -1.49 -2.72 20.20
CA ALA A 114 -1.44 -4.09 20.71
C ALA A 114 -0.16 -4.35 21.53
N TRP A 115 1.00 -3.86 21.07
CA TRP A 115 2.27 -3.94 21.82
C TRP A 115 2.21 -3.23 23.17
N GLN A 116 1.57 -2.06 23.23
CA GLN A 116 1.47 -1.29 24.47
C GLN A 116 0.41 -1.84 25.42
N LEU A 117 -0.69 -2.38 24.90
CA LEU A 117 -1.75 -3.00 25.70
C LEU A 117 -1.30 -4.33 26.28
N ALA A 118 -0.53 -5.13 25.54
CA ALA A 118 0.00 -6.42 26.01
C ALA A 118 0.86 -6.31 27.27
N LYS A 119 1.41 -5.12 27.57
CA LYS A 119 2.18 -4.84 28.79
C LYS A 119 1.30 -4.55 30.02
N ARG A 120 -0.04 -4.57 29.87
CA ARG A 120 -0.99 -4.25 30.95
C ARG A 120 -1.56 -5.54 31.52
N PRO A 121 -1.72 -5.66 32.86
CA PRO A 121 -2.20 -6.89 33.50
C PRO A 121 -3.56 -7.41 32.96
N LEU A 122 -4.44 -6.50 32.52
CA LEU A 122 -5.77 -6.86 31.99
C LEU A 122 -5.73 -7.44 30.56
N PHE A 123 -4.62 -7.26 29.84
CA PHE A 123 -4.48 -7.61 28.42
C PHE A 123 -3.17 -8.34 28.15
N GLU A 124 -2.58 -8.95 29.17
CA GLU A 124 -1.31 -9.66 29.08
C GLU A 124 -1.46 -10.84 28.12
N VAL A 125 -0.89 -10.68 26.93
CA VAL A 125 -0.93 -11.66 25.84
C VAL A 125 0.44 -11.65 25.17
N GLU A 126 1.03 -12.84 25.03
CA GLU A 126 2.20 -13.02 24.18
C GLU A 126 1.77 -12.95 22.73
N LEU A 127 2.18 -11.87 22.07
CA LEU A 127 1.89 -11.66 20.66
C LEU A 127 3.06 -12.24 19.82
N PRO A 128 2.79 -12.89 18.68
CA PRO A 128 3.78 -13.72 18.00
C PRO A 128 4.74 -12.92 17.10
N TRP A 129 5.12 -11.71 17.50
CA TRP A 129 6.11 -10.90 16.75
C TRP A 129 7.56 -11.39 16.88
N GLY A 130 7.80 -12.49 17.61
CA GLY A 130 9.14 -12.97 17.93
C GLY A 130 9.86 -11.99 18.88
N THR A 131 11.13 -11.71 18.63
CA THR A 131 11.98 -10.85 19.50
C THR A 131 12.10 -9.39 19.02
N GLY A 132 11.13 -8.85 18.29
CA GLY A 132 11.33 -7.59 17.57
C GLY A 132 10.08 -6.74 17.32
N GLU A 133 9.32 -6.41 18.36
CA GLU A 133 8.13 -5.54 18.24
C GLU A 133 8.50 -4.16 17.67
N ALA A 134 9.60 -3.59 18.16
CA ALA A 134 10.14 -2.32 17.65
C ALA A 134 10.55 -2.45 16.17
N THR A 135 11.18 -3.56 15.80
CA THR A 135 11.57 -3.87 14.42
C THR A 135 10.34 -4.00 13.52
N TRP A 136 9.28 -4.66 14.00
CA TRP A 136 8.01 -4.78 13.29
C TRP A 136 7.42 -3.40 12.98
N VAL A 137 7.28 -2.55 14.00
CA VAL A 137 6.74 -1.19 13.86
C VAL A 137 7.61 -0.35 12.92
N ALA A 138 8.92 -0.34 13.13
CA ALA A 138 9.85 0.46 12.33
C ALA A 138 9.83 0.06 10.85
N LEU A 139 9.89 -1.24 10.53
CA LEU A 139 9.91 -1.70 9.15
C LEU A 139 8.59 -1.44 8.43
N HIS A 140 7.45 -1.64 9.09
CA HIS A 140 6.15 -1.32 8.49
C HIS A 140 6.02 0.18 8.23
N PHE A 141 6.46 1.02 9.18
CA PHE A 141 6.48 2.47 8.99
C PHE A 141 7.34 2.86 7.77
N LEU A 142 8.55 2.31 7.67
CA LEU A 142 9.47 2.60 6.55
C LEU A 142 8.93 2.12 5.21
N VAL A 143 8.37 0.91 5.14
CA VAL A 143 7.75 0.37 3.92
C VAL A 143 6.57 1.22 3.49
N ALA A 144 5.72 1.63 4.43
CA ALA A 144 4.63 2.53 4.14
C ALA A 144 5.13 3.88 3.62
N ALA A 145 6.09 4.51 4.31
CA ALA A 145 6.63 5.80 3.90
C ALA A 145 7.22 5.72 2.48
N LEU A 146 7.98 4.66 2.19
CA LEU A 146 8.51 4.40 0.85
C LEU A 146 7.40 4.22 -0.18
N GLY A 147 6.36 3.45 0.16
CA GLY A 147 5.20 3.22 -0.69
C GLY A 147 4.46 4.51 -1.06
N VAL A 148 4.23 5.39 -0.08
CA VAL A 148 3.62 6.72 -0.31
C VAL A 148 4.53 7.57 -1.19
N LEU A 149 5.83 7.66 -0.88
CA LEU A 149 6.78 8.46 -1.66
C LEU A 149 6.86 7.99 -3.12
N LEU A 150 6.85 6.67 -3.34
CA LEU A 150 6.82 6.09 -4.67
C LEU A 150 5.53 6.43 -5.41
N ALA A 151 4.38 6.33 -4.74
CA ALA A 151 3.09 6.71 -5.32
C ALA A 151 3.06 8.18 -5.75
N LEU A 152 3.57 9.08 -4.90
CA LEU A 152 3.70 10.51 -5.21
C LEU A 152 4.68 10.78 -6.36
N TYR A 153 5.79 10.06 -6.42
CA TYR A 153 6.76 10.16 -7.51
C TYR A 153 6.14 9.73 -8.84
N VAL A 154 5.43 8.60 -8.86
CA VAL A 154 4.75 8.09 -10.06
C VAL A 154 3.66 9.06 -10.53
N ASP A 155 2.86 9.61 -9.61
CA ASP A 155 1.82 10.60 -9.93
C ASP A 155 2.43 11.86 -10.58
N ARG A 156 3.52 12.38 -10.00
CA ARG A 156 4.27 13.53 -10.56
C ARG A 156 4.82 13.24 -11.95
N ARG A 157 5.41 12.07 -12.17
CA ARG A 157 5.93 11.66 -13.49
C ARG A 157 4.82 11.56 -14.54
N ARG A 158 3.64 11.06 -14.16
CA ARG A 158 2.47 11.00 -15.06
C ARG A 158 1.94 12.39 -15.38
N ALA A 159 1.89 13.29 -14.40
CA ALA A 159 1.46 14.67 -14.61
C ALA A 159 2.36 15.41 -15.61
N ALA A 160 3.69 15.34 -15.41
CA ALA A 160 4.66 15.98 -16.31
C ALA A 160 4.57 15.44 -17.74
N ARG A 161 4.35 14.12 -17.92
CA ARG A 161 4.18 13.51 -19.25
C ARG A 161 2.90 13.99 -19.95
N ALA A 162 1.80 14.11 -19.21
CA ALA A 162 0.53 14.59 -19.76
C ALA A 162 0.64 16.06 -20.21
N GLU A 163 1.28 16.92 -19.42
CA GLU A 163 1.53 18.32 -19.76
C GLU A 163 2.44 18.45 -20.99
N GLY A 164 3.52 17.67 -21.06
CA GLY A 164 4.41 17.63 -22.22
C GLY A 164 3.69 17.18 -23.51
N GLY A 165 2.83 16.17 -23.41
CA GLY A 165 2.01 15.69 -24.52
C GLY A 165 1.02 16.73 -25.02
N ALA A 166 0.32 17.42 -24.11
CA ALA A 166 -0.60 18.49 -24.46
C ALA A 166 0.11 19.66 -25.15
N ALA A 167 1.29 20.06 -24.64
CA ALA A 167 2.09 21.11 -25.24
C ALA A 167 2.59 20.73 -26.65
N ALA A 168 2.96 19.46 -26.87
CA ALA A 168 3.36 18.97 -28.19
C ALA A 168 2.19 18.95 -29.19
N ALA A 169 1.01 18.48 -28.77
CA ALA A 169 -0.19 18.46 -29.60
C ALA A 169 -0.65 19.88 -29.99
N GLY A 170 -0.59 20.83 -29.05
CA GLY A 170 -0.92 22.24 -29.33
C GLY A 170 0.01 22.86 -30.38
N ARG A 171 1.32 22.59 -30.30
CA ARG A 171 2.30 23.04 -31.32
C ARG A 171 2.04 22.41 -32.68
N ALA A 172 1.71 21.12 -32.72
CA ALA A 172 1.40 20.42 -33.97
C ALA A 172 0.12 20.97 -34.63
N GLY A 173 -0.93 21.25 -33.86
CA GLY A 173 -2.16 21.88 -34.34
C GLY A 173 -1.93 23.29 -34.90
N ALA A 174 -1.14 24.12 -34.21
CA ALA A 174 -0.79 25.45 -34.70
C ALA A 174 0.01 25.38 -36.03
N ALA A 175 0.95 24.44 -36.14
CA ALA A 175 1.74 24.25 -37.37
C ALA A 175 0.92 23.66 -38.54
N ALA A 176 -0.15 22.90 -38.26
CA ALA A 176 -1.08 22.43 -39.28
C ALA A 176 -1.97 23.57 -39.81
N ALA A 177 -2.51 24.41 -38.91
CA ALA A 177 -3.33 25.56 -39.27
C ALA A 177 -2.56 26.64 -40.06
N ALA A 178 -1.26 26.78 -39.81
CA ALA A 178 -0.39 27.68 -40.57
C ALA A 178 -0.10 27.20 -42.00
N ARG A 179 -0.20 25.90 -42.28
CA ARG A 179 0.02 25.31 -43.61
C ARG A 179 -1.22 25.26 -44.49
N SER A 180 -2.40 25.46 -43.91
CA SER A 180 -3.68 25.50 -44.64
C SER A 180 -4.13 26.91 -45.02
N ARG A 181 -3.26 27.91 -44.84
CA ARG A 181 -3.46 29.31 -45.25
C ARG A 181 -2.45 29.64 -46.34
#